data_AF-A0A060UIU4-F1
#
_entry.id   AF-A0A060UIU4-F1
#
_cell.length_a   1.000
_cell.length_b   1.000
_cell.length_c   1.000
_cell.angle_alpha   90.00
_cell.angle_beta   90.00
_cell.angle_gamma   90.00
#
_symmetry.space_group_name_H-M   'P 1'
#
loop_
_entity.id
_entity.type
_entity.pdbx_description
1 polymer ?
#
loop_
_entity_poly.entity_id
_entity_poly.type
_entity_poly.pdbx_seq_one_letter_code
_entity_poly.pdbx_strand_id
1 'polypeptide(L)'
;MDFDPAALQAAVALDADLRDRWRREWGLLMDLAVWGDLRSGQIGLTGKLRKRVLEFGERLRSYGNDRSWIPHPREQIKNALSTSLQMRESLEKLSEIAEQFNDGADLAALRAVWKALSAALMADVVTREGLLVQLLNQQYQEEV
;
A
#
# COMPACT_ATOMS: atom_id res chain seq x y z
N MET A 1 -25.03 15.63 -9.72
CA MET A 1 -23.65 16.13 -9.77
C MET A 1 -23.03 15.31 -10.87
N ASP A 2 -22.65 15.94 -11.99
CA ASP A 2 -22.19 15.20 -13.16
C ASP A 2 -20.85 14.54 -12.87
N PHE A 3 -20.64 13.34 -13.41
CA PHE A 3 -19.43 12.56 -13.28
C PHE A 3 -18.25 13.31 -13.92
N ASP A 4 -17.15 13.43 -13.18
CA ASP A 4 -15.93 14.12 -13.63
C ASP A 4 -14.82 13.10 -14.01
N PRO A 5 -14.56 12.89 -15.31
CA PRO A 5 -13.49 12.01 -15.78
C PRO A 5 -12.09 12.46 -15.37
N ALA A 6 -11.86 13.77 -15.21
CA ALA A 6 -10.56 14.30 -14.81
C ALA A 6 -10.29 14.01 -13.33
N ALA A 7 -11.32 14.16 -12.47
CA ALA A 7 -11.26 13.73 -11.08
C ALA A 7 -11.03 12.22 -10.95
N LEU A 8 -11.64 11.40 -11.82
CA LEU A 8 -11.34 9.96 -11.85
C LEU A 8 -9.87 9.70 -12.15
N GLN A 9 -9.31 10.29 -13.21
CA GLN A 9 -7.91 10.07 -13.57
C GLN A 9 -6.96 10.48 -12.45
N ALA A 10 -7.22 11.62 -11.79
CA ALA A 10 -6.44 12.05 -10.64
C ALA A 10 -6.55 11.08 -9.43
N ALA A 11 -7.72 10.49 -9.21
CA ALA A 11 -7.95 9.55 -8.10
C ALA A 11 -7.30 8.17 -8.33
N VAL A 12 -7.32 7.66 -9.57
CA VAL A 12 -6.77 6.33 -9.90
C VAL A 12 -5.29 6.34 -10.28
N ALA A 13 -4.75 7.50 -10.68
CA ALA A 13 -3.34 7.64 -10.99
C ALA A 13 -2.52 7.92 -9.73
N LEU A 14 -1.41 7.20 -9.62
CA LEU A 14 -0.41 7.47 -8.60
C LEU A 14 0.66 8.41 -9.17
N ASP A 15 0.90 9.51 -8.45
CA ASP A 15 1.98 10.44 -8.76
C ASP A 15 3.34 9.73 -8.84
N ALA A 16 4.18 10.14 -9.79
CA ALA A 16 5.44 9.48 -10.07
C ALA A 16 6.45 9.66 -8.92
N ASP A 17 6.51 10.84 -8.31
CA ASP A 17 7.42 11.11 -7.18
C ASP A 17 7.00 10.30 -5.95
N LEU A 18 5.70 10.16 -5.74
CA LEU A 18 5.14 9.34 -4.67
C LEU A 18 5.42 7.85 -4.90
N ARG A 19 5.28 7.36 -6.14
CA ARG A 19 5.64 5.99 -6.51
C ARG A 19 7.12 5.71 -6.25
N ASP A 20 8.00 6.62 -6.67
CA ASP A 20 9.43 6.47 -6.47
C ASP A 20 9.82 6.54 -5.00
N ARG A 21 9.15 7.40 -4.22
CA ARG A 21 9.30 7.44 -2.76
C ARG A 21 8.97 6.08 -2.14
N TRP A 22 7.80 5.51 -2.43
CA TRP A 22 7.43 4.23 -1.82
C TRP A 22 8.32 3.08 -2.29
N ARG A 23 8.78 3.11 -3.54
CA ARG A 23 9.77 2.15 -4.04
C ARG A 23 11.07 2.22 -3.25
N ARG A 24 11.57 3.42 -2.95
CA ARG A 24 12.77 3.62 -2.12
C ARG A 24 12.55 3.13 -0.69
N GLU A 25 11.45 3.54 -0.05
CA GLU A 25 11.12 3.15 1.33
C GLU A 25 10.92 1.63 1.47
N TRP A 26 10.26 0.99 0.51
CA TRP A 26 10.17 -0.46 0.43
C TRP A 26 11.55 -1.13 0.25
N GLY A 27 12.43 -0.55 -0.57
CA GLY A 27 13.80 -1.02 -0.74
C GLY A 27 14.58 -1.04 0.58
N LEU A 28 14.47 0.01 1.39
CA LEU A 28 15.06 0.07 2.73
C LEU A 28 14.50 -1.02 3.65
N LEU A 29 13.19 -1.25 3.60
CA LEU A 29 12.55 -2.29 4.40
C LEU A 29 13.03 -3.69 4.00
N MET A 30 13.20 -3.93 2.68
CA MET A 30 13.72 -5.19 2.16
C MET A 30 15.18 -5.40 2.57
N ASP A 31 16.00 -4.36 2.50
CA ASP A 31 17.40 -4.40 2.92
C ASP A 31 17.52 -4.84 4.39
N LEU A 32 16.76 -4.19 5.28
CA LEU A 32 16.71 -4.53 6.70
C LEU A 32 16.17 -5.96 6.94
N ALA A 33 15.16 -6.40 6.19
CA ALA A 33 14.60 -7.74 6.35
C ALA A 33 15.55 -8.86 5.89
N VAL A 34 16.42 -8.59 4.91
CA VAL A 34 17.37 -9.57 4.38
C VAL A 34 18.67 -9.56 5.16
N TRP A 35 19.25 -8.37 5.36
CA TRP A 35 20.62 -8.19 5.82
C TRP A 35 20.73 -7.70 7.27
N GLY A 36 19.66 -7.16 7.85
CA GLY A 36 19.69 -6.64 9.21
C GLY A 36 19.85 -7.72 10.28
N ASP A 37 20.51 -7.39 11.38
CA ASP A 37 20.52 -8.18 12.62
C ASP A 37 19.18 -8.00 13.33
N LEU A 38 18.26 -8.95 13.08
CA LEU A 38 16.93 -9.03 13.67
C LEU A 38 16.78 -10.36 14.42
N ARG A 39 16.41 -10.29 15.69
CA ARG A 39 16.30 -11.46 16.57
C ARG A 39 14.89 -11.62 17.11
N SER A 40 14.50 -12.88 17.23
CA SER A 40 13.23 -13.29 17.83
C SER A 40 13.39 -14.65 18.48
N GLY A 41 12.60 -14.92 19.53
CA GLY A 41 12.53 -16.26 20.13
C GLY A 41 11.78 -17.29 19.27
N GLN A 42 11.14 -16.87 18.17
CA GLN A 42 10.38 -17.75 17.30
C GLN A 42 11.19 -18.22 16.10
N ILE A 43 11.24 -19.55 15.90
CA ILE A 43 11.92 -20.14 14.75
C ILE A 43 11.20 -19.76 13.45
N GLY A 44 11.98 -19.33 12.45
CA GLY A 44 11.50 -19.04 11.10
C GLY A 44 10.83 -17.68 10.91
N LEU A 45 10.77 -16.83 11.94
CA LEU A 45 10.16 -15.51 11.84
C LEU A 45 10.86 -14.61 10.80
N THR A 46 12.20 -14.64 10.72
CA THR A 46 12.97 -13.91 9.71
C THR A 46 12.59 -14.31 8.28
N GLY A 47 12.38 -15.61 8.03
CA GLY A 47 11.91 -16.08 6.72
C GLY A 47 10.50 -15.58 6.39
N LYS A 48 9.60 -15.58 7.38
CA LYS A 48 8.24 -15.01 7.24
C LYS A 48 8.28 -13.52 6.95
N LEU A 49 9.13 -12.75 7.65
CA LEU A 49 9.29 -11.31 7.42
C LEU A 49 9.71 -11.03 5.98
N ARG A 50 10.77 -11.69 5.49
CA ARG A 50 11.27 -11.50 4.12
C ARG A 50 10.19 -11.75 3.07
N LYS A 51 9.46 -12.87 3.21
CA LYS A 51 8.33 -13.19 2.34
C LYS A 51 7.27 -12.09 2.39
N ARG A 52 6.92 -11.60 3.59
CA ARG A 52 5.87 -10.60 3.75
C ARG A 52 6.25 -9.22 3.22
N VAL A 53 7.51 -8.82 3.37
CA VAL A 53 8.03 -7.57 2.77
C VAL A 53 8.04 -7.65 1.25
N LEU A 54 8.34 -8.82 0.67
CA LEU A 54 8.23 -9.04 -0.77
C LEU A 54 6.79 -8.92 -1.27
N GLU A 55 5.86 -9.65 -0.65
CA GLU A 55 4.42 -9.59 -0.97
C GLU A 55 3.88 -8.16 -0.82
N PHE A 56 4.29 -7.43 0.20
CA PHE A 56 3.94 -6.03 0.39
C PHE A 56 4.42 -5.16 -0.78
N GLY A 57 5.63 -5.37 -1.30
CA GLY A 57 6.12 -4.67 -2.50
C GLY A 57 5.27 -4.94 -3.74
N GLU A 58 4.76 -6.16 -3.92
CA GLU A 58 3.84 -6.49 -5.02
C GLU A 58 2.47 -5.81 -4.87
N ARG A 59 1.96 -5.72 -3.64
CA ARG A 59 0.73 -4.95 -3.34
C ARG A 59 0.95 -3.47 -3.58
N LEU A 60 2.10 -2.92 -3.20
CA LEU A 60 2.48 -1.54 -3.46
C LEU A 60 2.53 -1.21 -4.94
N ARG A 61 3.13 -2.09 -5.75
CA ARG A 61 3.08 -1.97 -7.21
C ARG A 61 1.64 -1.99 -7.72
N SER A 62 0.83 -2.94 -7.26
CA SER A 62 -0.56 -3.11 -7.71
C SER A 62 -1.44 -1.92 -7.35
N TYR A 63 -1.27 -1.36 -6.16
CA TYR A 63 -1.97 -0.16 -5.70
C TYR A 63 -1.71 1.04 -6.63
N GLY A 64 -0.43 1.26 -6.97
CA GLY A 64 0.00 2.35 -7.84
C GLY A 64 -0.11 2.11 -9.35
N ASN A 65 -0.67 0.99 -9.81
CA ASN A 65 -0.75 0.67 -11.24
C ASN A 65 -1.65 1.64 -12.01
N ASP A 66 -1.31 1.84 -13.28
CA ASP A 66 -2.18 2.56 -14.20
C ASP A 66 -3.46 1.74 -14.47
N ARG A 67 -4.60 2.44 -14.49
CA ARG A 67 -5.94 1.89 -14.72
C ARG A 67 -6.61 2.46 -15.97
N SER A 68 -5.93 3.32 -16.71
CA SER A 68 -6.42 3.91 -17.96
C SER A 68 -6.82 2.87 -19.02
N TRP A 69 -6.23 1.67 -18.95
CA TRP A 69 -6.55 0.54 -19.83
C TRP A 69 -7.94 -0.06 -19.60
N ILE A 70 -8.58 0.18 -18.44
CA ILE A 70 -9.93 -0.33 -18.15
C ILE A 70 -10.96 0.64 -18.77
N PRO A 71 -11.78 0.21 -19.74
CA PRO A 71 -12.60 1.14 -20.53
C PRO A 71 -13.75 1.77 -19.74
N HIS A 72 -14.25 1.11 -18.70
CA HIS A 72 -15.40 1.57 -17.93
C HIS A 72 -14.95 2.27 -16.64
N PRO A 73 -15.33 3.55 -16.43
CA PRO A 73 -14.97 4.31 -15.23
C PRO A 73 -15.34 3.60 -13.91
N ARG A 74 -16.51 2.96 -13.87
CA ARG A 74 -16.97 2.19 -12.71
C ARG A 74 -16.04 1.05 -12.34
N GLU A 75 -15.53 0.35 -13.34
CA GLU A 75 -14.61 -0.77 -13.16
C GLU A 75 -13.19 -0.28 -12.80
N GLN A 76 -12.77 0.89 -13.30
CA GLN A 76 -11.55 1.56 -12.81
C GLN A 76 -11.64 1.83 -11.30
N ILE A 77 -12.76 2.41 -10.84
CA ILE A 77 -12.97 2.74 -9.43
C ILE A 77 -13.01 1.47 -8.57
N LYS A 78 -13.79 0.46 -8.96
CA LYS A 78 -13.86 -0.82 -8.24
C LYS A 78 -12.50 -1.49 -8.13
N ASN A 79 -11.73 -1.51 -9.23
CA ASN A 79 -10.39 -2.07 -9.22
C ASN A 79 -9.46 -1.32 -8.26
N ALA A 80 -9.48 0.02 -8.29
CA ALA A 80 -8.70 0.84 -7.38
C ALA A 80 -9.05 0.57 -5.91
N LEU A 81 -10.34 0.59 -5.55
CA LEU A 81 -10.81 0.25 -4.21
C LEU A 81 -10.40 -1.16 -3.76
N SER A 82 -10.46 -2.15 -4.65
CA SER A 82 -10.03 -3.52 -4.36
C SER A 82 -8.53 -3.58 -4.02
N THR A 83 -7.68 -2.89 -4.79
CA THR A 83 -6.25 -2.83 -4.50
C THR A 83 -5.93 -2.05 -3.22
N SER A 84 -6.70 -1.01 -2.88
CA SER A 84 -6.57 -0.28 -1.62
C SER A 84 -6.91 -1.16 -0.42
N LEU A 85 -7.96 -1.99 -0.51
CA LEU A 85 -8.30 -2.98 0.51
C LEU A 85 -7.15 -3.98 0.73
N GLN A 86 -6.63 -4.56 -0.36
CA GLN A 86 -5.50 -5.49 -0.28
C GLN A 86 -4.24 -4.84 0.32
N MET A 87 -4.03 -3.55 0.05
CA MET A 87 -2.93 -2.80 0.66
C MET A 87 -3.09 -2.71 2.18
N ARG A 88 -4.28 -2.35 2.67
CA ARG A 88 -4.55 -2.25 4.12
C ARG A 88 -4.32 -3.57 4.83
N GLU A 89 -4.83 -4.66 4.27
CA GLU A 89 -4.55 -5.99 4.82
C GLU A 89 -3.05 -6.28 4.86
N SER A 90 -2.31 -5.94 3.80
CA SER A 90 -0.87 -6.17 3.75
C SER A 90 -0.11 -5.34 4.79
N LEU A 91 -0.56 -4.11 5.08
CA LEU A 91 -0.02 -3.27 6.14
C LEU A 91 -0.25 -3.90 7.53
N GLU A 92 -1.46 -4.38 7.80
CA GLU A 92 -1.78 -5.03 9.07
C GLU A 92 -0.91 -6.29 9.27
N LYS A 93 -0.92 -7.19 8.28
CA LYS A 93 -0.19 -8.46 8.31
C LYS A 93 1.33 -8.29 8.47
N LEU A 94 1.91 -7.22 7.95
CA LEU A 94 3.34 -6.95 8.09
C LEU A 94 3.66 -6.30 9.45
N SER A 95 2.77 -5.46 9.97
CA SER A 95 2.89 -4.92 11.34
C SER A 95 2.91 -6.03 12.38
N GLU A 96 1.99 -6.99 12.29
CA GLU A 96 1.92 -8.15 13.17
C GLU A 96 3.23 -8.95 13.21
N ILE A 97 3.89 -9.11 12.05
CA ILE A 97 5.17 -9.84 11.96
C ILE A 97 6.32 -8.99 12.53
N ALA A 98 6.37 -7.70 12.21
CA ALA A 98 7.41 -6.80 12.68
C ALA A 98 7.43 -6.66 14.22
N GLU A 99 6.25 -6.72 14.85
CA GLU A 99 6.10 -6.65 16.32
C GLU A 99 6.64 -7.89 17.05
N GLN A 100 6.74 -9.03 16.38
CA GLN A 100 7.22 -10.28 16.98
C GLN A 100 8.75 -10.34 17.15
N PHE A 101 9.51 -9.43 16.54
CA PHE A 101 10.94 -9.27 16.77
C PHE A 101 11.18 -8.43 18.04
N ASN A 102 12.11 -8.87 18.88
CA ASN A 102 12.31 -8.30 20.22
C ASN A 102 13.76 -7.89 20.52
N ASP A 103 14.71 -8.21 19.64
CA ASP A 103 16.12 -7.83 19.79
C ASP A 103 16.81 -7.73 18.41
N GLY A 104 18.08 -7.32 18.40
CA GLY A 104 18.90 -7.15 17.21
C GLY A 104 19.25 -5.68 16.95
N ALA A 105 20.46 -5.44 16.44
CA ALA A 105 21.01 -4.09 16.25
C ALA A 105 20.15 -3.23 15.30
N ASP A 106 19.48 -3.86 14.33
CA ASP A 106 18.73 -3.17 13.29
C ASP A 106 17.22 -3.10 13.55
N LEU A 107 16.74 -3.66 14.67
CA LEU A 107 15.30 -3.70 14.98
C LEU A 107 14.69 -2.30 15.11
N ALA A 108 15.43 -1.36 15.71
CA ALA A 108 14.98 0.02 15.83
C ALA A 108 14.83 0.69 14.45
N ALA A 109 15.78 0.44 13.53
CA ALA A 109 15.74 0.96 12.17
C ALA A 109 14.55 0.37 11.39
N LEU A 110 14.33 -0.95 11.47
CA LEU A 110 13.19 -1.63 10.86
C LEU A 110 11.86 -0.99 11.32
N ARG A 111 11.68 -0.83 12.63
CA ARG A 111 10.47 -0.24 13.21
C ARG A 111 10.28 1.22 12.79
N ALA A 112 11.36 2.00 12.71
CA ALA A 112 11.29 3.40 12.27
C ALA A 112 10.87 3.52 10.80
N VAL A 113 11.51 2.76 9.90
CA VAL A 113 11.17 2.71 8.48
C VAL A 113 9.72 2.23 8.30
N TRP A 114 9.36 1.14 8.98
CA TRP A 114 8.01 0.58 8.89
C TRP A 114 6.94 1.56 9.37
N LYS A 115 7.13 2.20 10.52
CA LYS A 115 6.19 3.18 11.07
C LYS A 115 5.98 4.37 10.13
N ALA A 116 7.07 4.91 9.58
CA ALA A 116 6.99 6.04 8.65
C ALA A 116 6.25 5.66 7.35
N LEU A 117 6.63 4.53 6.75
CA LEU A 117 6.03 4.04 5.50
C LEU A 117 4.54 3.70 5.69
N SER A 118 4.20 2.91 6.71
CA SER A 118 2.82 2.51 6.99
C SER A 118 1.89 3.69 7.28
N ALA A 119 2.35 4.67 8.07
CA ALA A 119 1.57 5.87 8.36
C ALA A 119 1.33 6.72 7.10
N ALA A 120 2.38 6.96 6.31
CA ALA A 120 2.28 7.74 5.08
C ALA A 120 1.38 7.05 4.04
N LEU A 121 1.52 5.73 3.87
CA LEU A 121 0.72 4.97 2.92
C LEU A 121 -0.73 4.87 3.36
N MET A 122 -1.02 4.66 4.65
CA MET A 122 -2.40 4.63 5.14
C MET A 122 -3.11 5.98 4.97
N ALA A 123 -2.40 7.09 5.20
CA ALA A 123 -2.96 8.43 4.97
C ALA A 123 -3.34 8.66 3.49
N ASP A 124 -2.49 8.20 2.57
CA ASP A 124 -2.78 8.25 1.12
C ASP A 124 -3.96 7.34 0.75
N VAL A 125 -3.98 6.10 1.24
CA VAL A 125 -5.09 5.14 1.02
C VAL A 125 -6.43 5.72 1.45
N VAL A 126 -6.52 6.25 2.68
CA VAL A 126 -7.76 6.83 3.21
C VAL A 126 -8.23 8.01 2.34
N THR A 127 -7.30 8.88 1.94
CA THR A 127 -7.61 10.04 1.10
C THR A 127 -8.16 9.60 -0.26
N ARG A 128 -7.49 8.66 -0.94
CA ARG A 128 -7.94 8.17 -2.26
C ARG A 128 -9.23 7.40 -2.19
N GLU A 129 -9.41 6.54 -1.18
CA GLU A 129 -10.67 5.80 -1.01
C GLU A 129 -11.86 6.74 -0.84
N GLY A 130 -11.70 7.83 -0.08
CA GLY A 130 -12.75 8.86 0.06
C GLY A 130 -13.17 9.44 -1.30
N LEU A 131 -12.20 9.81 -2.14
CA LEU A 131 -12.46 10.34 -3.48
C LEU A 131 -13.12 9.29 -4.39
N LEU A 132 -12.60 8.05 -4.39
CA LEU A 132 -13.13 6.96 -5.20
C LEU A 132 -14.57 6.62 -4.83
N VAL A 133 -14.92 6.62 -3.54
CA VAL A 133 -16.30 6.39 -3.07
C VAL A 133 -17.22 7.51 -3.51
N GLN A 134 -16.78 8.77 -3.43
CA GLN A 134 -17.56 9.92 -3.93
C GLN A 134 -17.84 9.80 -5.43
N LEU A 135 -16.82 9.51 -6.23
CA LEU A 135 -16.94 9.31 -7.68
C LEU A 135 -17.86 8.13 -8.02
N LEU A 136 -17.75 7.03 -7.28
CA LEU A 136 -18.62 5.87 -7.47
C LEU A 136 -20.09 6.21 -7.21
N ASN A 137 -20.37 7.00 -6.16
CA ASN A 137 -21.72 7.43 -5.83
C ASN A 137 -22.32 8.38 -6.89
N GLN A 138 -21.50 9.23 -7.51
CA GLN A 138 -21.95 10.07 -8.63
C GLN A 138 -22.44 9.21 -9.80
N GLN A 139 -21.73 8.13 -10.14
CA GLN A 139 -22.16 7.23 -11.21
C GLN A 139 -23.50 6.55 -10.93
N TYR A 140 -23.77 6.20 -9.67
CA TYR A 140 -25.08 5.64 -9.29
C TYR A 140 -26.22 6.65 -9.35
N GLN A 141 -25.94 7.95 -9.21
CA GLN A 141 -26.94 9.02 -9.30
C GLN A 141 -27.26 9.41 -10.75
N GLU A 142 -26.37 9.13 -11.70
CA GLU A 142 -26.62 9.34 -13.13
C GLU A 142 -27.36 8.19 -13.81
N GLU A 143 -27.28 6.97 -13.25
CA GLU A 143 -27.99 5.78 -13.77
C GLU A 143 -29.50 5.76 -13.39
N VAL A 144 -30.02 6.76 -12.67
CA VAL A 144 -31.43 6.89 -12.21
C VAL A 144 -32.11 8.08 -12.87
#